data_AF-A0A960K6U3-F1
#
_entry.id   AF-A0A960K6U3-F1
#
_cell.length_a   1.000
_cell.length_b   1.000
_cell.length_c   1.000
_cell.angle_alpha   90.00
_cell.angle_beta   90.00
_cell.angle_gamma   90.00
#
_symmetry.space_group_name_H-M   'P 1'
#
loop_
_entity.id
_entity.type
_entity.pdbx_description
1 polymer ?
#
loop_
_entity_poly.entity_id
_entity_poly.type
_entity_poly.pdbx_seq_one_letter_code
_entity_poly.pdbx_strand_id
1 'polypeptide(L)'
;MTLHAAKGLEFPVVFLTGCEEGILPLRFPGEENDEALQEERRLFFVGLTRAESWLFLTHAECRFWRGEVRQQQPSSFLAEIEEALVERQGDSSSAARSSGVRQLSLL
;
A
#
# COMPACT_ATOMS: atom_id res chain seq x y z
N MET A 1 -7.27 -10.67 -0.24
CA MET A 1 -7.30 -11.16 1.15
C MET A 1 -6.78 -10.07 2.07
N THR A 2 -6.94 -10.19 3.40
CA THR A 2 -6.33 -9.26 4.37
C THR A 2 -4.89 -9.68 4.68
N LEU A 3 -4.07 -8.76 5.21
CA LEU A 3 -2.71 -9.06 5.68
C LEU A 3 -2.69 -10.21 6.70
N HIS A 4 -3.63 -10.20 7.65
CA HIS A 4 -3.79 -11.25 8.65
C HIS A 4 -4.07 -12.63 8.01
N ALA A 5 -4.97 -12.68 7.03
CA ALA A 5 -5.33 -13.92 6.35
C ALA A 5 -4.20 -14.47 5.45
N ALA A 6 -3.25 -13.62 5.05
CA ALA A 6 -2.11 -14.02 4.23
C ALA A 6 -0.98 -14.67 5.05
N LYS A 7 -1.05 -14.66 6.39
CA LYS A 7 -0.02 -15.23 7.25
C LYS A 7 0.19 -16.71 6.97
N GLY A 8 1.42 -17.08 6.61
CA GLY A 8 1.80 -18.46 6.28
C GLY A 8 1.52 -18.87 4.83
N LEU A 9 1.04 -17.96 3.98
CA LEU A 9 0.88 -18.16 2.54
C LEU A 9 1.96 -17.41 1.76
N GLU A 10 2.33 -17.89 0.59
CA GLU A 10 3.30 -17.25 -0.31
C GLU A 10 2.74 -17.25 -1.73
N PHE A 11 3.08 -16.20 -2.49
CA PHE A 11 2.58 -15.99 -3.83
C PHE A 11 3.70 -15.47 -4.75
N PRO A 12 3.75 -15.90 -6.02
CA PRO A 12 4.72 -15.39 -6.99
C PRO A 12 4.67 -13.86 -7.13
N VAL A 13 3.46 -13.29 -7.07
CA VAL A 13 3.21 -11.85 -7.21
C VAL A 13 2.24 -11.40 -6.14
N VAL A 14 2.57 -10.33 -5.43
CA VAL A 14 1.71 -9.70 -4.41
C VAL A 14 1.50 -8.23 -4.73
N PHE A 15 0.25 -7.80 -4.68
CA PHE A 15 -0.14 -6.40 -4.68
C PHE A 15 -0.60 -6.03 -3.28
N LEU A 16 0.21 -5.23 -2.58
CA LEU A 16 -0.18 -4.62 -1.32
C LEU A 16 -0.80 -3.25 -1.61
N THR A 17 -2.11 -3.17 -1.39
CA THR A 17 -2.91 -1.99 -1.74
C THR A 17 -3.31 -1.20 -0.51
N GLY A 18 -3.45 0.11 -0.66
CA GLY A 18 -3.86 0.98 0.45
C GLY A 18 -2.72 1.25 1.42
N CYS A 19 -1.49 1.33 0.91
CA CYS A 19 -0.32 1.81 1.65
C CYS A 19 -0.43 3.33 1.90
N GLU A 20 -1.42 3.72 2.70
CA GLU A 20 -1.87 5.10 2.93
C GLU A 20 -1.91 5.38 4.43
N GLU A 21 -1.62 6.61 4.83
CA GLU A 21 -1.74 7.04 6.22
C GLU A 21 -3.16 6.85 6.77
N GLY A 22 -3.27 6.21 7.93
CA GLY A 22 -4.54 5.88 8.57
C GLY A 22 -5.24 4.62 8.02
N ILE A 23 -4.71 4.00 6.95
CA ILE A 23 -5.14 2.67 6.46
C ILE A 23 -4.08 1.62 6.74
N LEU A 24 -2.82 1.94 6.44
CA LEU A 24 -1.66 1.12 6.75
C LEU A 24 -0.48 2.06 7.03
N PRO A 25 -0.12 2.36 8.28
CA PRO A 25 -0.69 1.79 9.50
C PRO A 25 -2.15 2.19 9.71
N LEU A 26 -2.98 1.22 10.13
CA LEU A 26 -4.33 1.51 10.59
C LEU A 26 -4.24 2.29 11.91
N ARG A 27 -4.83 3.47 11.94
CA ARG A 27 -4.92 4.31 13.16
C ARG A 27 -6.37 4.63 13.46
N PHE A 28 -6.77 4.43 14.70
CA PHE A 28 -8.07 4.89 15.21
C PHE A 28 -7.89 6.16 16.03
N PRO A 29 -8.82 7.12 15.94
CA PRO A 29 -8.78 8.32 16.77
C PRO A 29 -8.74 7.94 18.26
N GLY A 30 -7.73 8.44 18.98
CA GLY A 30 -7.53 8.13 20.40
C GLY A 30 -6.66 6.89 20.70
N GLU A 31 -6.24 6.14 19.67
CA GLU A 31 -5.30 5.01 19.81
C GLU A 31 -3.88 5.40 19.34
N GLU A 32 -3.29 6.37 20.03
CA GLU A 32 -1.88 6.75 19.83
C GLU A 32 -0.98 5.94 20.77
N ASN A 33 -1.04 4.60 20.69
CA ASN A 33 -0.13 3.72 21.43
C ASN A 33 0.97 3.21 20.50
N ASP A 34 2.22 3.38 20.90
CA ASP A 34 3.40 2.89 20.19
C ASP A 34 3.32 1.37 19.93
N GLU A 35 2.75 0.59 20.84
CA GLU A 35 2.62 -0.86 20.66
C GLU A 35 1.72 -1.22 19.47
N ALA A 36 0.62 -0.48 19.27
CA ALA A 36 -0.29 -0.71 18.15
C ALA A 36 0.40 -0.37 16.82
N LEU A 37 1.18 0.71 16.78
CA LEU A 37 1.97 1.07 15.61
C LEU A 37 3.03 0.00 15.29
N GLN A 38 3.68 -0.56 16.31
CA GLN A 38 4.64 -1.66 16.12
C GLN A 38 3.97 -2.94 15.61
N GLU A 39 2.73 -3.22 16.01
CA GLU A 39 1.98 -4.36 15.46
C GLU A 39 1.61 -4.14 13.99
N GLU A 40 1.13 -2.96 13.63
CA GLU A 40 0.87 -2.60 12.23
C GLU A 40 2.14 -2.69 11.36
N ARG A 41 3.30 -2.33 11.93
CA ARG A 41 4.61 -2.51 11.30
C ARG A 41 4.95 -3.98 11.07
N ARG A 42 4.66 -4.86 12.04
CA ARG A 42 4.82 -6.32 11.85
C ARG A 42 3.89 -6.84 10.76
N LEU A 43 2.65 -6.35 10.70
CA LEU A 43 1.71 -6.73 9.65
C LEU A 43 2.17 -6.29 8.26
N PHE A 44 2.72 -5.08 8.15
CA PHE A 44 3.35 -4.61 6.92
C PHE A 44 4.48 -5.56 6.49
N PHE A 45 5.39 -5.90 7.41
CA PHE A 45 6.47 -6.86 7.15
C PHE A 45 5.96 -8.25 6.73
N VAL A 46 4.89 -8.76 7.35
CA VAL A 46 4.24 -10.00 6.90
C VAL A 46 3.82 -9.85 5.45
N GLY A 47 3.17 -8.75 5.07
CA GLY A 47 2.78 -8.43 3.70
C GLY A 47 3.95 -8.44 2.72
N LEU A 48 5.04 -7.76 3.06
CA LEU A 48 6.26 -7.72 2.22
C LEU A 48 6.80 -9.12 1.95
N THR A 49 6.83 -9.97 2.97
CA THR A 49 7.39 -11.34 2.87
C THR A 49 6.44 -12.36 2.25
N ARG A 50 5.23 -11.98 1.82
CA ARG A 50 4.34 -12.91 1.10
C ARG A 50 4.70 -13.03 -0.38
N ALA A 51 5.52 -12.12 -0.91
CA ALA A 51 5.92 -12.09 -2.32
C ALA A 51 7.18 -12.92 -2.55
N GLU A 52 7.14 -13.85 -3.52
CA GLU A 52 8.32 -14.64 -3.90
C GLU A 52 9.14 -13.97 -5.01
N SER A 53 8.48 -13.32 -5.98
CA SER A 53 9.16 -12.69 -7.13
C SER A 53 8.88 -11.20 -7.26
N TRP A 54 7.61 -10.79 -7.24
CA TRP A 54 7.23 -9.39 -7.46
C TRP A 54 6.31 -8.87 -6.36
N LEU A 55 6.67 -7.71 -5.82
CA LEU A 55 5.88 -6.98 -4.85
C LEU A 55 5.55 -5.60 -5.39
N PHE A 56 4.26 -5.30 -5.47
CA PHE A 56 3.77 -3.98 -5.84
C PHE A 56 3.11 -3.32 -4.63
N LEU A 57 3.59 -2.13 -4.27
CA LEU A 57 3.03 -1.31 -3.20
C LEU A 57 2.25 -0.16 -3.82
N THR A 58 0.98 0.00 -3.46
CA THR A 58 0.12 1.03 -4.08
C THR A 58 -0.61 1.86 -3.03
N HIS A 59 -0.72 3.15 -3.32
CA HIS A 59 -1.52 4.12 -2.59
C HIS A 59 -2.40 4.88 -3.60
N ALA A 60 -3.55 5.35 -3.18
CA ALA A 60 -4.40 6.25 -3.94
C ALA A 60 -4.21 7.69 -3.46
N GLU A 61 -4.23 8.68 -4.36
CA GLU A 61 -4.22 10.10 -3.97
C GLU A 61 -5.54 10.53 -3.31
N CYS A 62 -6.65 9.93 -3.75
CA CYS A 62 -8.00 10.18 -3.25
C CYS A 62 -8.76 8.86 -3.09
N ARG A 63 -9.42 8.68 -1.94
CA ARG A 63 -10.18 7.46 -1.62
C ARG A 63 -11.51 7.80 -0.96
N PHE A 64 -12.56 7.09 -1.37
CA PHE A 64 -13.81 7.04 -0.61
C PHE A 64 -13.68 6.02 0.53
N TRP A 65 -13.76 6.48 1.77
CA TRP A 65 -13.59 5.67 2.96
C TRP A 65 -14.54 6.13 4.07
N ARG A 66 -15.27 5.17 4.67
CA ARG A 66 -16.23 5.42 5.76
C ARG A 66 -17.25 6.54 5.48
N GLY A 67 -17.74 6.62 4.25
CA GLY A 67 -18.81 7.55 3.87
C GLY A 67 -18.33 8.91 3.34
N GLU A 68 -17.02 9.15 3.28
CA GLU A 68 -16.46 10.40 2.79
C GLU A 68 -15.28 10.20 1.85
N VAL A 69 -15.07 11.15 0.94
CA VAL A 69 -13.89 11.20 0.07
C VAL A 69 -12.78 11.91 0.82
N ARG A 70 -11.63 11.26 0.96
CA ARG A 70 -10.45 11.80 1.63
C ARG A 70 -9.28 11.82 0.67
N GLN A 71 -8.50 12.91 0.71
CA GLN A 71 -7.15 12.89 0.18
C GLN A 71 -6.28 12.04 1.10
N GLN A 72 -5.40 11.25 0.50
CA GLN A 72 -4.59 10.27 1.20
C GLN A 72 -3.12 10.59 0.98
N GLN A 73 -2.34 10.41 2.03
CA GLN A 73 -0.89 10.52 1.97
C GLN A 73 -0.30 9.11 1.88
N PRO A 74 0.84 8.92 1.20
CA PRO A 74 1.56 7.66 1.24
C PRO A 74 1.86 7.26 2.69
N SER A 75 1.77 5.96 2.98
CA SER A 75 2.14 5.41 4.28
C SER A 75 3.57 5.76 4.66
N SER A 76 3.77 6.17 5.91
CA SER A 76 5.08 6.36 6.54
C SER A 76 5.95 5.11 6.47
N PHE A 77 5.37 3.90 6.45
CA PHE A 77 6.13 2.66 6.28
C PHE A 77 6.81 2.55 4.91
N LEU A 78 6.30 3.24 3.87
CA LEU A 78 6.95 3.26 2.57
C LEU A 78 8.26 4.06 2.59
N ALA A 79 8.33 5.10 3.42
CA ALA A 79 9.53 5.94 3.55
C ALA A 79 10.68 5.23 4.29
N GLU A 80 10.40 4.10 4.94
CA GLU A 80 11.39 3.30 5.65
C GLU A 80 12.06 2.25 4.75
N ILE A 81 11.50 2.01 3.56
CA ILE A 81 12.12 1.11 2.58
C ILE A 81 13.29 1.86 1.93
N GLU A 82 14.45 1.21 1.87
CA GLU A 82 15.63 1.76 1.22
C GLU A 82 15.32 2.17 -0.22
N GLU A 83 15.62 3.42 -0.57
CA GLU A 83 15.20 4.02 -1.83
C GLU A 83 15.81 3.32 -3.06
N ALA A 84 16.99 2.69 -2.89
CA ALA A 84 17.64 1.89 -3.92
C ALA A 84 16.88 0.60 -4.28
N LEU A 85 15.94 0.15 -3.44
CA LEU A 85 15.14 -1.06 -3.64
C LEU A 85 13.76 -0.76 -4.24
N VAL A 86 13.41 0.51 -4.44
CA VAL A 86 12.06 0.94 -4.83
C VAL A 86 12.08 1.60 -6.21
N GLU A 87 11.31 1.04 -7.13
CA GLU A 87 10.95 1.73 -8.37
C GLU A 87 9.63 2.48 -8.17
N ARG A 88 9.66 3.81 -8.24
CA ARG A 88 8.45 4.64 -8.13
C ARG A 88 7.84 4.87 -9.51
N GLN A 89 6.57 4.51 -9.66
CA GLN A 89 5.77 4.84 -10.83
C GLN A 89 4.60 5.72 -10.40
N GLY A 90 4.34 6.81 -11.15
CA GLY A 90 3.17 7.67 -10.94
C GLY A 90 3.42 9.00 -10.24
N ASP A 91 4.66 9.37 -9.89
CA ASP A 91 4.98 10.74 -9.50
C ASP A 91 4.82 11.65 -10.74
N SER A 92 3.64 12.24 -10.87
CA SER A 92 3.30 13.16 -11.96
C SER A 92 3.98 14.51 -11.75
N SER A 93 5.31 14.53 -11.87
CA SER A 93 6.03 15.69 -12.39
C SER A 93 6.26 15.59 -13.91
N SER A 94 5.74 14.54 -14.57
CA SER A 94 5.59 14.51 -16.03
C SER A 94 4.13 14.27 -16.43
N ALA A 95 3.33 15.34 -16.40
CA ALA A 95 2.09 15.42 -17.16
C ALA A 95 2.42 15.49 -18.67
N ALA A 96 2.95 14.39 -19.21
CA ALA A 96 3.04 14.12 -20.62
C ALA A 96 3.11 12.61 -20.82
N ARG A 97 1.94 11.97 -20.85
CA ARG A 97 1.53 11.13 -21.97
C ARG A 97 0.10 10.62 -21.75
N SER A 98 -0.83 11.31 -22.39
CA SER A 98 -2.03 10.69 -22.91
C SER A 98 -1.61 9.55 -23.85
N SER A 99 -1.83 8.31 -23.44
CA SER A 99 -2.01 7.21 -24.38
C SER A 99 -2.96 6.23 -23.73
N GLY A 100 -4.11 6.04 -24.38
CA GLY A 100 -5.33 5.41 -23.92
C GLY A 100 -5.17 4.35 -22.83
N VAL A 101 -5.95 4.50 -21.77
CA VAL A 101 -6.28 3.43 -20.84
C VAL A 101 -6.85 2.28 -21.67
N ARG A 102 -6.01 1.33 -22.06
CA ARG A 102 -6.46 0.02 -22.52
C ARG A 102 -7.00 -0.67 -21.28
N GLN A 103 -8.30 -0.55 -21.07
CA GLN A 103 -9.03 -1.42 -20.17
C GLN A 103 -8.70 -2.85 -20.61
N LEU A 104 -7.93 -3.57 -19.80
CA LEU A 104 -7.68 -4.97 -20.01
C LEU A 104 -9.01 -5.68 -19.76
N SER A 105 -9.69 -6.06 -20.84
CA SER A 105 -10.83 -6.96 -20.75
C SER A 105 -10.31 -8.30 -20.26
N LEU A 106 -10.71 -8.68 -19.04
CA LEU A 106 -10.70 -10.08 -18.65
C LEU A 106 -11.79 -10.75 -19.49
N LEU A 107 -11.40 -11.85 -20.15
CA LEU A 107 -12.15 -12.64 -21.14
C LEU A 107 -13.67 -12.67 -20.94
#